data_AF-A0A7G9T7B3-F1
#
_entry.id   AF-A0A7G9T7B3-F1
#
_cell.length_a   1.000
_cell.length_b   1.000
_cell.length_c   1.000
_cell.angle_alpha   90.00
_cell.angle_beta   90.00
_cell.angle_gamma   90.00
#
_symmetry.space_group_name_H-M   'P 1'
#
loop_
_entity.id
_entity.type
_entity.pdbx_description
1 polymer ?
#
loop_
_entity_poly.entity_id
_entity_poly.type
_entity_poly.pdbx_seq_one_letter_code
_entity_poly.pdbx_strand_id
1 'polypeptide(L)' 'MLQKKYERRQAILTIIDSVRIVNQRCLLTQLKMQGYHVTLATVSRDLKALQVIRIHDREAGYFLSRHMKSKSLSH' A
#
# COMPACT_ATOMS: atom_id res chain seq x y z
N MET A 1 -21.13 -5.52 -4.81
CA MET A 1 -19.85 -5.78 -5.53
C MET A 1 -18.85 -4.61 -5.49
N LEU A 2 -19.25 -3.34 -5.27
CA LEU A 2 -18.31 -2.22 -5.07
C LEU A 2 -17.72 -2.12 -3.65
N GLN A 3 -18.43 -2.58 -2.61
CA GLN A 3 -17.98 -2.45 -1.21
C GLN A 3 -16.62 -3.12 -0.95
N LYS A 4 -16.43 -4.37 -1.43
CA LYS A 4 -15.16 -5.11 -1.29
C LYS A 4 -13.94 -4.39 -1.88
N LYS A 5 -14.13 -3.53 -2.88
CA LYS A 5 -13.03 -2.77 -3.52
C LYS A 5 -12.60 -1.59 -2.63
N TYR A 6 -13.55 -0.89 -2.04
CA TYR A 6 -13.26 0.20 -1.11
C TYR A 6 -12.61 -0.34 0.17
N GLU A 7 -13.19 -1.39 0.76
CA GLU A 7 -12.66 -2.04 1.96
C GLU A 7 -11.23 -2.55 1.74
N ARG A 8 -10.98 -3.22 0.61
CA ARG A 8 -9.63 -3.68 0.26
C ARG A 8 -8.65 -2.52 0.13
N ARG A 9 -9.05 -1.42 -0.50
CA ARG A 9 -8.20 -0.24 -0.66
C ARG A 9 -7.87 0.40 0.68
N GLN A 10 -8.86 0.48 1.56
CA GLN A 10 -8.65 0.94 2.93
C GLN A 10 -7.68 0.01 3.67
N ALA A 11 -7.86 -1.30 3.56
CA ALA A 11 -6.94 -2.28 4.14
C ALA A 11 -5.52 -2.13 3.58
N ILE A 12 -5.35 -1.88 2.27
CA ILE A 12 -4.03 -1.60 1.68
C ILE A 12 -3.38 -0.40 2.36
N LEU A 13 -4.12 0.71 2.52
CA LEU A 13 -3.62 1.91 3.19
C LEU A 13 -3.23 1.62 4.65
N THR A 14 -4.10 0.95 5.40
CA THR A 14 -3.81 0.55 6.78
C THR A 14 -2.58 -0.34 6.88
N ILE A 15 -2.39 -1.29 5.96
CA ILE A 15 -1.25 -2.20 5.95
C ILE A 15 0.05 -1.44 5.65
N ILE A 16 0.09 -0.57 4.63
CA ILE A 16 1.32 0.18 4.30
C ILE A 16 1.67 1.22 5.37
N ASP A 17 0.67 1.73 6.11
CA ASP A 17 0.88 2.68 7.21
C ASP A 17 1.30 1.96 8.50
N SER A 18 0.84 0.71 8.72
CA SER A 18 1.15 -0.06 9.94
C SER A 18 2.41 -0.90 9.82
N VAL A 19 2.72 -1.39 8.61
CA VAL A 19 3.82 -2.32 8.35
C VAL A 19 4.61 -1.86 7.14
N ARG A 20 5.94 -1.92 7.24
CA ARG A 20 6.83 -1.56 6.12
C ARG A 20 6.72 -2.58 4.99
N ILE A 21 6.00 -2.22 3.93
CA ILE A 21 5.82 -3.08 2.76
C ILE A 21 6.88 -2.77 1.71
N VAL A 22 7.81 -3.71 1.50
CA VAL A 22 8.92 -3.53 0.54
C VAL A 22 8.49 -3.68 -0.93
N ASN A 23 7.47 -4.48 -1.22
CA ASN A 23 7.02 -4.77 -2.59
C ASN A 23 5.57 -5.26 -2.67
N GLN A 24 5.04 -5.35 -3.89
CA GLN A 24 3.66 -5.76 -4.17
C GLN A 24 3.35 -7.21 -3.71
N ARG A 25 4.35 -8.10 -3.70
CA ARG A 25 4.18 -9.49 -3.22
C ARG A 25 3.97 -9.51 -1.71
N CYS A 26 4.72 -8.70 -0.97
CA CYS A 26 4.59 -8.57 0.48
C CYS A 26 3.19 -8.05 0.86
N LEU A 27 2.70 -7.02 0.14
CA LEU A 27 1.34 -6.53 0.29
C LEU A 27 0.29 -7.61 -0.01
N LEU A 28 0.49 -8.38 -1.08
CA LEU A 28 -0.41 -9.47 -1.43
C LEU A 28 -0.49 -10.53 -0.33
N THR A 29 0.64 -10.91 0.28
CA THR A 29 0.65 -11.86 1.40
C THR A 29 -0.15 -11.32 2.58
N GLN A 30 0.04 -10.05 2.95
CA GLN A 30 -0.72 -9.42 4.04
C GLN A 30 -2.23 -9.38 3.76
N LEU A 31 -2.61 -9.01 2.54
CA LEU A 31 -4.02 -9.03 2.13
C LEU A 31 -4.62 -10.44 2.19
N LYS A 32 -3.88 -11.47 1.77
CA LYS A 32 -4.33 -12.87 1.88
C LYS A 32 -4.52 -13.30 3.33
N MET A 33 -3.62 -12.90 4.23
CA MET A 33 -3.75 -13.17 5.67
C MET A 33 -5.00 -12.52 6.27
N GLN A 34 -5.45 -11.38 5.72
CA GLN A 34 -6.70 -10.73 6.11
C GLN A 34 -7.93 -11.28 5.37
N GLY A 35 -7.80 -12.37 4.62
CA GLY A 35 -8.91 -13.03 3.90
C GLY A 35 -9.23 -12.44 2.53
N TYR A 36 -8.39 -11.54 1.99
CA TYR A 36 -8.56 -11.01 0.63
C TYR A 36 -7.90 -11.92 -0.41
N HIS A 37 -8.73 -12.56 -1.23
CA HIS A 37 -8.28 -13.35 -2.38
C HIS A 37 -8.09 -12.44 -3.60
N VAL A 38 -6.94 -11.79 -3.68
CA VAL A 38 -6.55 -10.95 -4.84
C VAL A 38 -5.28 -11.45 -5.51
N THR A 39 -4.99 -10.89 -6.69
CA THR A 39 -3.79 -11.21 -7.48
C THR A 39 -2.84 -10.01 -7.51
N LEU A 40 -1.60 -10.23 -7.92
CA LEU A 40 -0.61 -9.15 -8.10
C LEU A 40 -1.11 -8.07 -9.08
N ALA A 41 -1.80 -8.46 -10.15
CA ALA A 41 -2.39 -7.51 -11.11
C ALA A 41 -3.46 -6.63 -10.46
N THR A 42 -4.29 -7.19 -9.58
CA THR A 42 -5.30 -6.43 -8.84
C THR A 42 -4.65 -5.47 -7.84
N VAL A 43 -3.64 -5.93 -7.09
CA VAL A 43 -2.87 -5.09 -6.17
C VAL A 43 -2.18 -3.96 -6.92
N SER A 44 -1.53 -4.23 -8.06
CA SER A 44 -0.88 -3.22 -8.90
C SER A 44 -1.87 -2.14 -9.37
N ARG A 45 -3.06 -2.55 -9.85
CA ARG A 45 -4.12 -1.59 -10.21
C ARG A 45 -4.60 -0.75 -9.02
N ASP A 46 -4.74 -1.36 -7.84
CA ASP A 46 -5.16 -0.62 -6.65
C ASP A 46 -4.09 0.33 -6.15
N LEU A 47 -2.81 -0.06 -6.14
CA LEU A 47 -1.69 0.83 -5.81
C LEU A 47 -1.63 2.04 -6.74
N LYS A 48 -1.83 1.81 -8.05
CA LYS A 48 -1.90 2.89 -9.04
C LYS A 48 -3.09 3.83 -8.79
N ALA A 49 -4.25 3.26 -8.45
CA ALA A 49 -5.44 4.05 -8.13
C ALA A 49 -5.31 4.82 -6.80
N LEU A 50 -4.56 4.28 -5.84
CA LEU A 50 -4.28 4.88 -4.54
C LEU A 50 -3.08 5.84 -4.55
N GLN A 51 -2.42 6.01 -5.69
CA GLN A 51 -1.22 6.84 -5.83
C GLN A 51 -0.12 6.46 -4.83
N VAL A 52 0.00 5.15 -4.54
CA VAL A 52 1.08 4.62 -3.70
C VAL A 52 2.35 4.60 -4.52
N ILE A 53 3.41 5.19 -3.99
CA ILE A 53 4.71 5.29 -4.63
C ILE A 53 5.73 4.43 -3.89
N ARG A 54 6.83 4.10 -4.57
CA ARG A 54 7.96 3.43 -3.93
C ARG A 54 8.98 4.47 -3.52
N ILE A 55 9.16 4.65 -2.22
CA ILE A 55 10.12 5.56 -1.63
C ILE A 55 11.40 4.79 -1.31
N HIS A 56 12.55 5.42 -1.57
CA HIS A 56 13.83 4.92 -1.12
C HIS A 56 14.16 5.55 0.23
N ASP A 57 14.29 4.72 1.26
CA ASP A 57 14.81 5.10 2.57
C ASP A 57 16.31 4.79 2.63
N ARG A 58 17.10 5.72 3.19
CA ARG A 58 18.56 5.55 3.27
C ARG A 58 18.98 4.43 4.22
N GLU A 59 18.18 4.10 5.23
CA GLU A 59 18.53 3.07 6.21
C GLU A 59 17.87 1.72 5.89
N ALA A 60 16.61 1.73 5.48
CA ALA A 60 15.82 0.52 5.33
C ALA A 60 15.41 0.21 3.87
N GLY A 61 16.08 0.82 2.89
CA GLY A 61 15.90 0.53 1.46
C GLY A 61 14.55 0.95 0.88
N TYR A 62 14.07 0.25 -0.15
CA TYR A 62 12.83 0.62 -0.85
C TYR A 62 11.58 0.10 -0.14
N PHE A 63 10.56 0.96 -0.01
CA PHE A 63 9.26 0.60 0.55
C PHE A 63 8.13 1.34 -0.17
N LEU A 64 6.94 0.74 -0.13
CA LEU A 64 5.71 1.35 -0.62
C LEU A 64 5.19 2.31 0.45
N SER A 65 4.92 3.53 0.04
CA SER A 65 4.35 4.55 0.90
C SER A 65 3.31 5.37 0.15
N ARG A 66 2.30 5.82 0.87
CA ARG A 66 1.30 6.74 0.32
C ARG A 66 2.01 8.04 -0.03
N HIS A 67 1.71 8.60 -1.20
CA HIS A 67 2.16 9.94 -1.55
C HIS A 67 1.48 10.96 -0.61
N MET A 68 2.10 11.22 0.53
CA MET A 68 1.75 12.34 1.38
C MET A 68 2.25 13.60 0.66
N LYS A 69 1.33 14.41 0.12
CA LYS A 69 1.69 15.80 -0.23
C LYS A 69 2.23 16.39 1.06
N SER A 70 3.50 16.77 1.05
CA SER A 70 4.19 17.39 2.16
C SER A 70 3.28 18.43 2.82
N LYS A 71 2.85 18.13 4.06
CA LYS A 71 2.56 19.22 4.97
C LYS A 71 3.93 19.80 5.26
N SER A 72 4.16 21.02 4.76
CA SER A 72 5.29 21.85 5.12
C SER A 72 5.45 21.79 6.65
N LEU A 73 6.46 21.07 7.12
CA LEU A 73 6.98 21.25 8.47
C LEU A 73 8.03 22.34 8.34
N SER A 74 7.52 23.56 8.36
CA SER A 74 8.26 24.72 8.85
C SER A 74 8.59 24.46 10.32
N HIS A 75 9.87 24.33 10.62
CA HIS A 75 10.45 24.82 11.86
C HIS A 75 11.83 25.39 11.56
#